data_AF-A0A0M7BDB3-F1
#
_entry.id   AF-A0A0M7BDB3-F1
#
_cell.length_a   1.000
_cell.length_b   1.000
_cell.length_c   1.000
_cell.angle_alpha   90.00
_cell.angle_beta   90.00
_cell.angle_gamma   90.00
#
_symmetry.space_group_name_H-M   'P 1'
#
loop_
_entity.id
_entity.type
_entity.pdbx_description
1 polymer ?
#
loop_
_entity_poly.entity_id
_entity_poly.type
_entity_poly.pdbx_seq_one_letter_code
_entity_poly.pdbx_strand_id
1 'polypeptide(L)'
;MAGNLKKFVNPRFIKTIDLALMKPLLARHEGKYKGFSVDLLDQEEDAAREALEKLLTGAEDSYPEGLRGDLHRIAELGDARGLEIIQAQAVRQGVDLFPDIKTGDEDAPNKAHDPKHIAVRVFLEHPDLFDAAADHMAMLTADRLHEFAGRERGVAIDLTAEKVEAFRTAVAALFRDAFLGDYCRVGDYEDDDEINLVVSHGSMVSTMPVVEGQVERVISVRQISHAVLRYSENTGMLRLARIRKAHQPEIAELFASIILDRPGFFDGDDAQDLYTLRPVELAGPGFAFDAAYDPLIDKVLIIEAAADLMAPGKKGYPRVVRTLRSRDLGGDALQHFGSTPVSFGGAWRLGELVFRILFKGDGKRQPQVTVKLRPPGVVQFRRTQHEARVMKLIERNGLMNDRDDFEVVDAAE
;
A
#
# COMPACT_ATOMS: atom_id res chain seq x y z
N MET A 1 7.73 -0.74 2.87
CA MET A 1 9.14 -0.59 2.43
C MET A 1 9.93 -0.54 3.71
N ALA A 2 10.79 -1.53 3.99
CA ALA A 2 11.56 -1.51 5.22
C ALA A 2 12.39 -0.22 5.29
N GLY A 3 12.22 0.55 6.35
CA GLY A 3 13.05 1.73 6.61
C GLY A 3 14.52 1.34 6.58
N ASN A 4 15.36 2.13 5.88
CA ASN A 4 16.80 1.88 5.87
C ASN A 4 17.33 2.12 7.29
N LEU A 5 17.65 1.03 7.98
CA LEU A 5 18.05 1.06 9.39
C LEU A 5 19.26 1.97 9.63
N LYS A 6 20.25 1.99 8.73
CA LYS A 6 21.41 2.91 8.81
C LYS A 6 21.02 4.38 8.73
N LYS A 7 19.97 4.72 7.99
CA LYS A 7 19.46 6.11 7.96
C LYS A 7 18.71 6.45 9.24
N PHE A 8 18.04 5.48 9.84
CA PHE A 8 17.32 5.64 11.09
C PHE A 8 18.28 5.76 12.28
N VAL A 9 19.21 4.82 12.44
CA VAL A 9 20.22 4.79 13.50
C VAL A 9 21.45 5.60 13.08
N ASN A 10 21.27 6.92 12.97
CA ASN A 10 22.35 7.84 12.59
C ASN A 10 23.00 8.51 13.82
N PRO A 11 24.18 9.13 13.70
CA PRO A 11 24.87 9.74 14.84
C PRO A 11 24.03 10.78 15.59
N ARG A 12 23.15 11.50 14.88
CA ARG A 12 22.23 12.44 15.51
C ARG A 12 21.23 11.71 16.41
N PHE A 13 20.62 10.64 15.92
CA PHE A 13 19.69 9.82 16.71
C PHE A 13 20.34 9.28 17.98
N ILE A 14 21.54 8.68 17.88
CA ILE A 14 22.25 8.12 19.04
C ILE A 14 22.55 9.21 20.09
N LYS A 15 22.90 10.42 19.65
CA LYS A 15 23.17 11.55 20.55
C LYS A 15 21.92 12.15 21.18
N THR A 16 20.77 12.09 20.50
CA THR A 16 19.57 12.80 20.96
C THR A 16 18.54 11.91 21.66
N ILE A 17 18.43 10.63 21.28
CA ILE A 17 17.41 9.70 21.78
C ILE A 17 17.39 9.64 23.31
N ASP A 18 16.21 9.60 23.92
CA ASP A 18 16.11 9.48 25.38
C ASP A 18 16.65 8.11 25.83
N LEU A 19 17.63 8.13 26.74
CA LEU A 19 18.22 6.91 27.29
C LEU A 19 17.17 6.13 28.11
N ALA A 20 16.20 6.81 28.71
CA ALA A 20 15.08 6.19 29.41
C ALA A 20 14.16 5.41 28.48
N LEU A 21 14.12 5.73 27.18
CA LEU A 21 13.42 4.95 26.15
C LEU A 21 14.29 3.84 25.57
N MET A 22 15.59 4.10 25.39
CA MET A 22 16.50 3.08 24.86
C MET A 22 16.70 1.91 25.81
N LYS A 23 16.76 2.16 27.13
CA LYS A 23 16.92 1.10 28.13
C LYS A 23 15.84 0.02 28.04
N PRO A 24 14.53 0.33 28.12
CA PRO A 24 13.48 -0.67 27.98
C PRO A 24 13.46 -1.31 26.59
N LEU A 25 13.79 -0.58 25.51
CA LEU A 25 13.90 -1.17 24.17
C LEU A 25 14.98 -2.25 24.11
N LEU A 26 16.17 -1.98 24.66
CA LEU A 26 17.27 -2.95 24.68
C LEU A 26 17.01 -4.10 25.67
N ALA A 27 16.37 -3.83 26.80
CA ALA A 27 16.02 -4.86 27.81
C ALA A 27 15.15 -5.99 27.23
N ARG A 28 14.31 -5.70 26.22
CA ARG A 28 13.50 -6.72 25.50
C ARG A 28 14.35 -7.83 24.85
N HIS A 29 15.63 -7.56 24.60
CA HIS A 29 16.57 -8.46 23.94
C HIS A 29 17.72 -8.87 24.86
N GLU A 30 17.57 -8.67 26.17
CA GLU A 30 18.56 -9.06 27.16
C GLU A 30 18.91 -10.56 27.06
N GLY A 31 20.18 -10.87 27.34
CA GLY A 31 20.72 -12.22 27.19
C GLY A 31 21.03 -12.64 25.74
N LYS A 32 20.67 -11.85 24.73
CA LYS A 32 20.98 -12.13 23.31
C LYS A 32 22.14 -11.30 22.76
N TYR A 33 22.62 -10.31 23.52
CA TYR A 33 23.74 -9.45 23.14
C TYR A 33 25.08 -10.17 23.25
N LYS A 34 26.01 -9.84 22.34
CA LYS A 34 27.42 -10.26 22.43
C LYS A 34 28.26 -9.06 22.90
N GLY A 35 28.73 -9.10 24.15
CA GLY A 35 29.65 -8.08 24.69
C GLY A 35 28.99 -6.74 25.02
N PHE A 36 27.68 -6.72 25.26
CA PHE A 36 26.92 -5.55 25.71
C PHE A 36 25.99 -5.96 26.87
N SER A 37 25.88 -5.12 27.89
CA SER A 37 24.88 -5.23 28.96
C SER A 37 24.01 -3.98 28.98
N VAL A 38 22.72 -4.15 29.25
CA VAL A 38 21.76 -3.04 29.36
C VAL A 38 22.10 -2.15 30.57
N ASP A 39 22.72 -2.70 31.61
CA ASP A 39 23.19 -1.96 32.79
C ASP A 39 24.23 -0.88 32.47
N LEU A 40 24.88 -0.96 31.30
CA LEU A 40 25.80 0.10 30.84
C LEU A 40 25.06 1.45 30.64
N LEU A 41 23.74 1.42 30.48
CA LEU A 41 22.91 2.62 30.37
C LEU A 41 22.58 3.27 31.72
N ASP A 42 22.92 2.64 32.85
CA ASP A 42 22.77 3.22 34.19
C ASP A 42 24.00 4.02 34.63
N GLN A 43 25.01 4.11 33.77
CA GLN A 43 26.21 4.93 33.99
C GLN A 43 25.92 6.42 33.75
N GLU A 44 26.91 7.27 34.01
CA GLU A 44 26.83 8.68 33.63
C GLU A 44 26.55 8.83 32.12
N GLU A 45 25.82 9.89 31.75
CA GLU A 45 25.25 10.03 30.41
C GLU A 45 26.29 9.85 29.30
N ASP A 46 27.50 10.42 29.44
CA ASP A 46 28.56 10.30 28.45
C ASP A 46 29.00 8.83 28.24
N ALA A 47 29.14 8.07 29.32
CA ALA A 47 29.53 6.66 29.26
C ALA A 47 28.39 5.79 28.70
N ALA A 48 27.15 6.07 29.08
CA ALA A 48 25.96 5.41 28.54
C ALA A 48 25.81 5.66 27.03
N ARG A 49 26.07 6.90 26.58
CA ARG A 49 26.05 7.29 25.16
C ARG A 49 27.16 6.62 24.37
N GLU A 50 28.37 6.54 24.90
CA GLU A 50 29.48 5.83 24.26
C GLU A 50 29.17 4.33 24.11
N ALA A 51 28.62 3.71 25.15
CA ALA A 51 28.19 2.31 25.09
C ALA A 51 27.09 2.09 24.04
N LEU A 52 26.11 3.00 23.97
CA LEU A 52 25.04 2.97 22.98
C LEU A 52 25.57 3.18 21.56
N GLU A 53 26.48 4.13 21.36
CA GLU A 53 27.12 4.38 20.08
C GLU A 53 27.90 3.16 19.61
N LYS A 54 28.72 2.57 20.49
CA LYS A 54 29.48 1.36 20.18
C LYS A 54 28.58 0.18 19.81
N LEU A 55 27.45 0.03 20.49
CA LEU A 55 26.45 -0.98 20.13
C LEU A 55 25.87 -0.69 18.74
N LEU A 56 25.33 0.50 18.54
CA LEU A 56 24.52 0.86 17.36
C LEU A 56 25.31 1.26 16.10
N THR A 57 26.62 1.49 16.21
CA THR A 57 27.51 1.75 15.06
C THR A 57 28.33 0.53 14.65
N GLY A 58 28.27 -0.55 15.44
CA GLY A 58 28.83 -1.85 15.07
C GLY A 58 28.17 -2.44 13.82
N ALA A 59 28.71 -3.56 13.33
CA ALA A 59 28.07 -4.29 12.21
C ALA A 59 26.64 -4.68 12.60
N GLU A 60 25.66 -4.48 11.70
CA GLU A 60 24.25 -4.83 11.97
C GLU A 60 24.07 -6.30 12.37
N ASP A 61 24.98 -7.17 11.93
CA ASP A 61 25.03 -8.60 12.29
C ASP A 61 25.43 -8.86 13.76
N SER A 62 25.86 -7.82 14.48
CA SER A 62 26.13 -7.89 15.92
C SER A 62 24.88 -7.66 16.77
N TYR A 63 23.78 -7.19 16.18
CA TYR A 63 22.52 -6.98 16.90
C TYR A 63 21.80 -8.32 17.12
N PRO A 64 21.10 -8.49 18.26
CA PRO A 64 20.07 -9.50 18.36
C PRO A 64 19.07 -9.34 17.21
N GLU A 65 18.68 -10.45 16.58
CA GLU A 65 17.72 -10.44 15.46
C GLU A 65 16.42 -9.72 15.82
N GLY A 66 15.95 -9.91 17.07
CA GLY A 66 14.77 -9.23 17.60
C GLY A 66 14.94 -7.70 17.66
N LEU A 67 16.10 -7.19 18.08
CA LEU A 67 16.36 -5.75 18.15
C LEU A 67 16.34 -5.14 16.75
N ARG A 68 16.97 -5.81 15.78
CA ARG A 68 16.94 -5.38 14.38
C ARG A 68 15.51 -5.32 13.85
N GLY A 69 14.68 -6.31 14.19
CA GLY A 69 13.26 -6.33 13.85
C GLY A 69 12.49 -5.14 14.44
N ASP A 70 12.62 -4.91 15.75
CA ASP A 70 11.97 -3.79 16.45
C ASP A 70 12.39 -2.44 15.85
N LEU A 71 13.70 -2.23 15.62
CA LEU A 71 14.20 -0.99 15.03
C LEU A 71 13.71 -0.78 13.60
N HIS A 72 13.56 -1.83 12.78
CA HIS A 72 12.96 -1.69 11.45
C HIS A 72 11.49 -1.27 11.53
N ARG A 73 10.71 -1.83 12.45
CA ARG A 73 9.31 -1.43 12.66
C ARG A 73 9.23 0.04 13.07
N ILE A 74 10.01 0.44 14.07
CA ILE A 74 10.07 1.83 14.55
C ILE A 74 10.49 2.78 13.42
N ALA A 75 11.45 2.37 12.59
CA ALA A 75 11.91 3.18 11.46
C ALA A 75 10.83 3.43 10.39
N GLU A 76 9.79 2.61 10.28
CA GLU A 76 8.67 2.85 9.35
C GLU A 76 7.79 4.04 9.78
N LEU A 77 7.74 4.35 11.07
CA LEU A 77 7.00 5.50 11.62
C LEU A 77 7.91 6.63 12.13
N GLY A 78 9.22 6.46 12.06
CA GLY A 78 10.23 7.37 12.60
C GLY A 78 10.55 8.59 11.72
N ASP A 79 9.63 9.03 10.87
CA ASP A 79 9.77 10.20 10.02
C ASP A 79 8.61 11.20 10.21
N ALA A 80 8.68 12.37 9.57
CA ALA A 80 7.67 13.42 9.75
C ALA A 80 6.25 12.93 9.44
N ARG A 81 6.09 12.07 8.43
CA ARG A 81 4.80 11.52 8.05
C ARG A 81 4.32 10.50 9.08
N GLY A 82 5.21 9.66 9.59
CA GLY A 82 4.90 8.74 10.67
C GLY A 82 4.46 9.45 11.94
N LEU A 83 5.10 10.58 12.29
CA LEU A 83 4.69 11.42 13.41
C LEU A 83 3.27 11.99 13.23
N GLU A 84 2.95 12.53 12.05
CA GLU A 84 1.60 13.03 11.74
C GLU A 84 0.54 11.93 11.91
N ILE A 85 0.82 10.71 11.44
CA ILE A 85 -0.07 9.56 11.57
C ILE A 85 -0.24 9.17 13.04
N ILE A 86 0.86 9.07 13.79
CA ILE A 86 0.84 8.74 15.22
C ILE A 86 -0.02 9.76 15.99
N GLN A 87 0.16 11.06 15.72
CA GLN A 87 -0.62 12.11 16.38
C GLN A 87 -2.11 12.03 16.05
N ALA A 88 -2.45 11.79 14.78
CA ALA A 88 -3.84 11.61 14.37
C ALA A 88 -4.49 10.41 15.08
N GLN A 89 -3.76 9.28 15.21
CA GLN A 89 -4.27 8.10 15.92
C GLN A 89 -4.37 8.32 17.44
N ALA A 90 -3.42 9.05 18.03
CA ALA A 90 -3.49 9.41 19.44
C ALA A 90 -4.72 10.25 19.79
N VAL A 91 -5.01 11.26 18.96
CA VAL A 91 -6.22 12.07 19.12
C VAL A 91 -7.48 11.21 19.02
N ARG A 92 -7.55 10.28 18.05
CA ARG A 92 -8.67 9.35 17.89
C ARG A 92 -8.87 8.44 19.11
N GLN A 93 -7.78 7.97 19.71
CA GLN A 93 -7.81 7.07 20.87
C GLN A 93 -7.86 7.82 22.22
N GLY A 94 -7.87 9.16 22.21
CA GLY A 94 -7.83 9.97 23.43
C GLY A 94 -6.54 9.81 24.23
N VAL A 95 -5.45 9.40 23.58
CA VAL A 95 -4.13 9.21 24.20
C VAL A 95 -3.38 10.55 24.18
N ASP A 96 -3.06 11.07 25.35
CA ASP A 96 -2.15 12.20 25.48
C ASP A 96 -0.70 11.70 25.35
N LEU A 97 -0.10 11.91 24.18
CA LEU A 97 1.32 11.59 23.93
C LEU A 97 2.29 12.54 24.65
N PHE A 98 1.77 13.65 25.21
CA PHE A 98 2.52 14.78 25.74
C PHE A 98 2.06 15.23 27.13
N PRO A 99 1.92 14.32 28.12
CA PRO A 99 1.33 14.66 29.42
C PRO A 99 2.15 15.72 30.19
N ASP A 100 3.46 15.81 29.94
CA ASP A 100 4.40 16.63 30.71
C ASP A 100 4.84 17.93 30.00
N ILE A 101 4.21 18.36 28.90
CA ILE A 101 4.51 19.67 28.25
C ILE A 101 3.89 20.86 29.02
N LYS A 102 3.87 20.76 30.36
CA LYS A 102 3.65 21.94 31.20
C LYS A 102 5.01 22.51 31.56
N THR A 103 5.32 23.63 30.90
CA THR A 103 6.34 24.63 31.23
C THR A 103 7.82 24.20 31.18
N GLY A 104 8.54 24.60 30.13
CA GLY A 104 10.02 24.59 30.12
C GLY A 104 10.69 24.99 28.80
N ASP A 105 11.37 26.14 28.82
CA ASP A 105 12.34 26.79 27.90
C ASP A 105 12.21 26.66 26.37
N GLU A 106 12.01 27.82 25.73
CA GLU A 106 11.84 28.04 24.28
C GLU A 106 13.09 27.77 23.42
N ASP A 107 14.26 27.50 24.01
CA ASP A 107 15.55 27.48 23.29
C ASP A 107 16.23 26.09 23.15
N ALA A 108 15.63 25.01 23.66
CA ALA A 108 16.10 23.64 23.36
C ALA A 108 15.23 23.03 22.24
N PRO A 109 15.80 22.28 21.27
CA PRO A 109 14.98 21.51 20.33
C PRO A 109 14.14 20.55 21.16
N ASN A 110 12.83 20.80 21.22
CA ASN A 110 11.93 20.06 22.08
C ASN A 110 11.97 18.58 21.68
N LYS A 111 12.70 17.76 22.48
CA LYS A 111 12.87 16.32 22.25
C LYS A 111 11.51 15.60 22.18
N ALA A 112 10.46 16.20 22.74
CA ALA A 112 9.10 15.69 22.65
C ALA A 112 8.55 15.65 21.22
N HIS A 113 9.07 16.41 20.25
CA HIS A 113 8.52 16.41 18.89
C HIS A 113 9.42 15.76 17.83
N ASP A 114 10.52 15.11 18.22
CA ASP A 114 11.33 14.36 17.25
C ASP A 114 10.60 13.07 16.81
N PRO A 115 10.37 12.85 15.51
CA PRO A 115 9.62 11.69 15.03
C PRO A 115 10.17 10.34 15.49
N LYS A 116 11.50 10.21 15.62
CA LYS A 116 12.11 8.93 16.03
C LYS A 116 11.88 8.67 17.51
N HIS A 117 11.92 9.71 18.35
CA HIS A 117 11.66 9.58 19.78
C HIS A 117 10.22 9.15 20.03
N ILE A 118 9.28 9.80 19.34
CA ILE A 118 7.86 9.47 19.47
C ILE A 118 7.57 8.07 18.93
N ALA A 119 8.16 7.67 17.80
CA ALA A 119 8.01 6.31 17.31
C ALA A 119 8.53 5.26 18.31
N VAL A 120 9.68 5.48 18.96
CA VAL A 120 10.20 4.58 20.01
C VAL A 120 9.29 4.57 21.23
N ARG A 121 8.86 5.74 21.71
CA ARG A 121 7.97 5.87 22.88
C ARG A 121 6.67 5.13 22.67
N VAL A 122 5.98 5.42 21.55
CA VAL A 122 4.72 4.79 21.18
C VAL A 122 4.87 3.28 21.00
N PHE A 123 5.97 2.83 20.41
CA PHE A 123 6.25 1.39 20.29
C PHE A 123 6.35 0.67 21.64
N LEU A 124 6.87 1.34 22.67
CA LEU A 124 7.09 0.75 24.00
C LEU A 124 5.89 0.92 24.92
N GLU A 125 5.29 2.10 24.94
CA GLU A 125 4.28 2.52 25.93
C GLU A 125 2.85 2.35 25.40
N HIS A 126 2.65 2.38 24.07
CA HIS A 126 1.33 2.34 23.43
C HIS A 126 1.32 1.40 22.21
N PRO A 127 1.55 0.08 22.40
CA PRO A 127 1.69 -0.87 21.29
C PRO A 127 0.47 -0.91 20.35
N ASP A 128 -0.75 -0.79 20.89
CA ASP A 128 -1.98 -0.77 20.07
C ASP A 128 -2.05 0.48 19.17
N LEU A 129 -1.59 1.62 19.69
CA LEU A 129 -1.49 2.86 18.91
C LEU A 129 -0.40 2.77 17.85
N PHE A 130 0.73 2.13 18.18
CA PHE A 130 1.81 1.88 17.23
C PHE A 130 1.33 1.01 16.06
N ASP A 131 0.67 -0.11 16.37
CA ASP A 131 0.11 -1.02 15.38
C ASP A 131 -0.94 -0.30 14.52
N ALA A 132 -1.79 0.52 15.15
CA ALA A 132 -2.78 1.31 14.43
C ALA A 132 -2.14 2.36 13.49
N ALA A 133 -1.04 2.98 13.89
CA ALA A 133 -0.30 3.90 13.04
C ALA A 133 0.41 3.18 11.89
N ALA A 134 0.97 1.99 12.13
CA ALA A 134 1.65 1.18 11.13
C ALA A 134 0.70 0.71 10.03
N ASP A 135 -0.50 0.28 10.40
CA ASP A 135 -1.57 -0.07 9.45
C ASP A 135 -2.02 1.12 8.61
N HIS A 136 -2.24 2.28 9.24
CA HIS A 136 -2.58 3.50 8.50
C HIS A 136 -1.47 3.88 7.51
N MET A 137 -0.19 3.77 7.90
CA MET A 137 0.94 3.96 6.98
C MET A 137 0.93 2.92 5.83
N ALA A 138 0.60 1.65 6.11
CA ALA A 138 0.49 0.61 5.10
C ALA A 138 -0.63 0.91 4.09
N MET A 139 -1.78 1.38 4.57
CA MET A 139 -2.92 1.82 3.77
C MET A 139 -2.54 2.98 2.84
N LEU A 140 -1.92 4.02 3.39
CA LEU A 140 -1.52 5.22 2.63
C LEU A 140 -0.42 4.98 1.60
N THR A 141 0.29 3.85 1.72
CA THR A 141 1.37 3.44 0.80
C THR A 141 0.94 2.32 -0.14
N ALA A 142 -0.33 1.92 -0.13
CA ALA A 142 -0.90 0.98 -1.09
C ALA A 142 -1.22 1.71 -2.42
N ASP A 143 -0.39 1.48 -3.44
CA ASP A 143 -0.47 2.15 -4.75
C ASP A 143 -1.05 1.27 -5.87
N ARG A 144 -1.18 -0.04 -5.63
CA ARG A 144 -1.70 -1.02 -6.59
C ARG A 144 -2.92 -1.72 -6.02
N LEU A 145 -4.08 -1.21 -6.42
CA LEU A 145 -5.38 -1.73 -6.06
C LEU A 145 -5.90 -2.66 -7.17
N HIS A 146 -6.45 -3.79 -6.78
CA HIS A 146 -7.23 -4.69 -7.63
C HIS A 146 -8.69 -4.48 -7.26
N GLU A 147 -9.53 -4.22 -8.26
CA GLU A 147 -10.89 -3.74 -8.05
C GLU A 147 -11.88 -4.86 -8.37
N PHE A 148 -12.89 -5.00 -7.51
CA PHE A 148 -14.00 -5.93 -7.61
C PHE A 148 -15.30 -5.13 -7.44
N ALA A 149 -16.08 -5.02 -8.51
CA ALA A 149 -17.42 -4.46 -8.45
C ALA A 149 -18.37 -5.48 -7.84
N GLY A 150 -19.11 -5.04 -6.81
CA GLY A 150 -20.27 -5.76 -6.32
C GLY A 150 -21.43 -5.67 -7.30
N ARG A 151 -22.36 -6.63 -7.18
CA ARG A 151 -23.61 -6.67 -7.97
C ARG A 151 -24.52 -5.46 -7.73
N GLU A 152 -24.43 -4.86 -6.54
CA GLU A 152 -25.29 -3.75 -6.13
C GLU A 152 -24.46 -2.63 -5.51
N ARG A 153 -25.00 -1.40 -5.50
CA ARG A 153 -24.44 -0.24 -4.79
C ARG A 153 -25.24 0.00 -3.50
N GLY A 154 -24.66 0.72 -2.56
CA GLY A 154 -25.31 1.09 -1.30
C GLY A 154 -25.45 -0.07 -0.31
N VAL A 155 -24.62 -1.11 -0.45
CA VAL A 155 -24.59 -2.23 0.51
C VAL A 155 -23.77 -1.80 1.70
N ALA A 156 -24.44 -1.66 2.84
CA ALA A 156 -23.79 -1.32 4.10
C ALA A 156 -22.94 -2.48 4.61
N ILE A 157 -21.85 -2.15 5.29
CA ILE A 157 -21.01 -3.15 5.96
C ILE A 157 -21.44 -3.40 7.40
N ASP A 158 -21.00 -4.52 7.96
CA ASP A 158 -21.11 -4.80 9.38
C ASP A 158 -19.74 -5.16 9.98
N LEU A 159 -19.16 -4.21 10.73
CA LEU A 159 -17.90 -4.36 11.46
C LEU A 159 -18.10 -4.64 12.94
N THR A 160 -19.16 -5.35 13.32
CA THR A 160 -19.25 -5.90 14.67
C THR A 160 -18.01 -6.73 15.00
N ALA A 161 -17.57 -6.68 16.26
CA ALA A 161 -16.39 -7.42 16.72
C ALA A 161 -16.46 -8.92 16.40
N GLU A 162 -17.67 -9.50 16.41
CA GLU A 162 -17.92 -10.88 16.00
C GLU A 162 -17.56 -11.14 14.53
N LYS A 163 -18.02 -10.29 13.61
CA LYS A 163 -17.73 -10.42 12.17
C LYS A 163 -16.28 -10.13 11.84
N VAL A 164 -15.67 -9.12 12.46
CA VAL A 164 -14.25 -8.83 12.27
C VAL A 164 -13.40 -10.02 12.73
N GLU A 165 -13.75 -10.66 13.85
CA GLU A 165 -13.05 -11.84 14.36
C GLU A 165 -13.29 -13.09 13.51
N ALA A 166 -14.51 -13.29 13.00
CA ALA A 166 -14.82 -14.35 12.05
C ALA A 166 -14.02 -14.18 10.75
N PHE A 167 -13.98 -12.96 10.21
CA PHE A 167 -13.20 -12.61 9.02
C PHE A 167 -11.70 -12.80 9.26
N ARG A 168 -11.16 -12.32 10.38
CA ARG A 168 -9.76 -12.54 10.79
C ARG A 168 -9.42 -14.03 10.83
N THR A 169 -10.28 -14.84 11.41
CA THR A 169 -10.10 -16.30 11.53
C THR A 169 -10.10 -16.99 10.17
N ALA A 170 -11.03 -16.64 9.29
CA ALA A 170 -11.12 -17.21 7.94
C ALA A 170 -9.90 -16.82 7.08
N VAL A 171 -9.50 -15.55 7.10
CA VAL A 171 -8.31 -15.07 6.38
C VAL A 171 -7.03 -15.68 6.95
N ALA A 172 -6.95 -15.87 8.28
CA ALA A 172 -5.81 -16.55 8.90
C ALA A 172 -5.68 -18.00 8.41
N ALA A 173 -6.79 -18.72 8.26
CA ALA A 173 -6.79 -20.08 7.73
C ALA A 173 -6.29 -20.11 6.28
N LEU A 174 -6.78 -19.21 5.44
CA LEU A 174 -6.31 -19.06 4.05
C LEU A 174 -4.79 -18.78 3.99
N PHE A 175 -4.29 -17.87 4.82
CA PHE A 175 -2.87 -17.55 4.85
C PHE A 175 -1.99 -18.68 5.39
N ARG A 176 -2.45 -19.41 6.41
CA ARG A 176 -1.77 -20.61 6.88
C ARG A 176 -1.62 -21.64 5.77
N ASP A 177 -2.70 -21.94 5.06
CA ASP A 177 -2.72 -22.93 3.98
C ASP A 177 -1.85 -22.49 2.78
N ALA A 178 -1.71 -21.17 2.59
CA ALA A 178 -0.77 -20.56 1.64
C ALA A 178 0.69 -20.48 2.13
N PHE A 179 1.03 -21.10 3.27
CA PHE A 179 2.34 -21.05 3.91
C PHE A 179 2.81 -19.62 4.28
N LEU A 180 1.87 -18.71 4.53
CA LEU A 180 2.10 -17.33 4.99
C LEU A 180 2.11 -17.23 6.53
N GLY A 181 1.84 -18.33 7.22
CA GLY A 181 1.95 -18.46 8.68
C GLY A 181 0.63 -18.20 9.38
N ASP A 182 0.61 -18.43 10.70
CA ASP A 182 -0.62 -18.43 11.49
C ASP A 182 -0.96 -17.06 12.11
N TYR A 183 -0.02 -16.11 12.00
CA TYR A 183 -0.22 -14.75 12.47
C TYR A 183 -1.16 -14.00 11.53
N CYS A 184 -2.25 -13.48 12.08
CA CYS A 184 -3.24 -12.64 11.39
C CYS A 184 -3.84 -11.65 12.39
N ARG A 185 -3.72 -10.36 12.08
CA ARG A 185 -4.39 -9.26 12.78
C ARG A 185 -5.15 -8.44 11.75
N VAL A 186 -6.36 -8.01 12.10
CA VAL A 186 -7.17 -7.10 11.28
C VAL A 186 -7.31 -5.80 12.06
N GLY A 187 -6.90 -4.69 11.45
CA GLY A 187 -7.19 -3.33 11.93
C GLY A 187 -8.19 -2.68 10.99
N ASP A 188 -9.22 -2.06 11.53
CA ASP A 188 -10.24 -1.31 10.80
C ASP A 188 -10.00 0.21 10.89
N TYR A 189 -10.30 0.90 9.79
CA TYR A 189 -10.20 2.34 9.66
C TYR A 189 -11.38 2.86 8.86
N GLU A 190 -12.14 3.75 9.48
CA GLU A 190 -13.08 4.59 8.78
C GLU A 190 -12.35 5.85 8.27
N ASP A 191 -12.46 6.10 6.97
CA ASP A 191 -11.95 7.30 6.32
C ASP A 191 -12.98 7.78 5.28
N ASP A 192 -13.59 8.94 5.55
CA ASP A 192 -14.66 9.53 4.73
C ASP A 192 -15.79 8.52 4.38
N ASP A 193 -15.97 8.26 3.08
CA ASP A 193 -17.00 7.37 2.50
C ASP A 193 -16.47 5.95 2.21
N GLU A 194 -15.25 5.62 2.67
CA GLU A 194 -14.63 4.31 2.47
C GLU A 194 -14.29 3.63 3.79
N ILE A 195 -14.64 2.35 3.87
CA ILE A 195 -14.18 1.49 4.94
C ILE A 195 -12.90 0.82 4.50
N ASN A 196 -11.89 0.88 5.36
CA ASN A 196 -10.59 0.29 5.10
C ASN A 196 -10.28 -0.77 6.17
N LEU A 197 -9.88 -1.96 5.72
CA LEU A 197 -9.32 -3.00 6.60
C LEU A 197 -7.86 -3.25 6.23
N VAL A 198 -6.99 -3.32 7.23
CA VAL A 198 -5.59 -3.72 7.06
C VAL A 198 -5.41 -5.07 7.74
N VAL A 199 -4.99 -6.07 6.96
CA VAL A 199 -4.69 -7.40 7.48
C VAL A 199 -3.17 -7.58 7.56
N SER A 200 -2.63 -7.57 8.78
CA SER A 200 -1.24 -7.94 9.04
C SER A 200 -1.11 -9.46 9.06
N HIS A 201 -0.21 -10.00 8.24
CA HIS A 201 0.04 -11.44 8.16
C HIS A 201 1.51 -11.74 7.91
N GLY A 202 1.95 -12.99 8.10
CA GLY A 202 3.32 -13.37 7.76
C GLY A 202 3.56 -13.44 6.24
N SER A 203 4.80 -13.22 5.81
CA SER A 203 5.24 -13.45 4.43
C SER A 203 5.49 -14.93 4.19
N MET A 204 5.83 -15.32 2.96
CA MET A 204 6.51 -16.61 2.77
C MET A 204 7.82 -16.61 3.56
N VAL A 205 8.21 -17.79 4.03
CA VAL A 205 9.54 -17.99 4.63
C VAL A 205 10.58 -17.78 3.55
N SER A 206 11.50 -16.84 3.80
CA SER A 206 12.70 -16.68 2.99
C SER A 206 13.85 -17.38 3.71
N THR A 207 14.45 -18.36 3.06
CA THR A 207 15.67 -19.02 3.52
C THR A 207 16.86 -18.43 2.79
N MET A 208 17.80 -17.86 3.54
CA MET A 208 19.01 -17.28 2.95
C MET A 208 20.23 -17.93 3.60
N PRO A 209 21.18 -18.47 2.81
CA PRO A 209 22.49 -18.80 3.33
C PRO A 209 23.19 -17.48 3.68
N VAL A 210 23.68 -17.40 4.90
CA VAL A 210 24.47 -16.29 5.43
C VAL A 210 25.81 -16.83 5.89
N VAL A 211 26.84 -16.00 5.80
CA VAL A 211 28.16 -16.32 6.34
C VAL A 211 28.30 -15.60 7.67
N GLU A 212 28.34 -16.35 8.76
CA GLU A 212 28.70 -15.83 10.08
C GLU A 212 30.16 -16.24 10.37
N GLY A 213 31.08 -15.30 10.17
CA GLY A 213 32.52 -15.55 10.30
C GLY A 213 33.07 -16.37 9.12
N GLN A 214 33.44 -17.63 9.37
CA GLN A 214 33.94 -18.58 8.35
C GLN A 214 32.99 -19.77 8.16
N VAL A 215 31.76 -19.70 8.70
CA VAL A 215 30.77 -20.78 8.66
C VAL A 215 29.53 -20.32 7.90
N GLU A 216 29.11 -21.13 6.93
CA GLU A 216 27.83 -20.96 6.25
C GLU A 216 26.70 -21.46 7.17
N ARG A 217 25.68 -20.62 7.36
CA ARG A 217 24.46 -20.95 8.11
C ARG A 217 23.25 -20.54 7.29
N VAL A 218 22.12 -21.20 7.52
CA VAL A 218 20.85 -20.81 6.88
C VAL A 218 19.99 -20.11 7.93
N ILE A 219 19.58 -18.88 7.63
CA ILE A 219 18.56 -18.17 8.41
C ILE A 219 17.24 -18.26 7.65
N SER A 220 16.17 -18.55 8.39
CA SER A 220 14.80 -18.55 7.88
C SER A 220 14.06 -17.35 8.47
N VAL A 221 13.68 -16.40 7.63
CA VAL A 221 12.97 -15.18 8.07
C VAL A 221 11.55 -15.17 7.51
N ARG A 222 10.60 -14.78 8.36
CA ARG A 222 9.22 -14.47 7.96
C ARG A 222 8.92 -13.02 8.32
N GLN A 223 8.76 -12.16 7.32
CA GLN A 223 8.44 -10.76 7.50
C GLN A 223 6.95 -10.58 7.76
N ILE A 224 6.55 -9.52 8.46
CA ILE A 224 5.14 -9.11 8.49
C ILE A 224 4.84 -8.36 7.19
N SER A 225 3.73 -8.73 6.55
CA SER A 225 3.15 -8.09 5.38
C SER A 225 1.79 -7.52 5.75
N HIS A 226 1.38 -6.47 5.05
CA HIS A 226 0.11 -5.79 5.26
C HIS A 226 -0.70 -5.86 3.97
N ALA A 227 -1.78 -6.65 3.98
CA ALA A 227 -2.81 -6.62 2.97
C ALA A 227 -3.79 -5.47 3.28
N VAL A 228 -4.30 -4.81 2.24
CA VAL A 228 -5.22 -3.66 2.40
C VAL A 228 -6.48 -3.95 1.62
N LEU A 229 -7.62 -3.80 2.27
CA LEU A 229 -8.96 -3.86 1.69
C LEU A 229 -9.58 -2.48 1.83
N ARG A 230 -10.20 -1.97 0.76
CA ARG A 230 -10.99 -0.74 0.80
C ARG A 230 -12.34 -0.98 0.15
N TYR A 231 -13.41 -0.70 0.87
CA TYR A 231 -14.76 -0.87 0.38
C TYR A 231 -15.49 0.45 0.39
N SER A 232 -16.16 0.76 -0.71
CA SER A 232 -17.01 1.95 -0.85
C SER A 232 -18.46 1.49 -0.96
N GLU A 233 -19.28 1.77 0.06
CA GLU A 233 -20.70 1.42 0.06
C GLU A 233 -21.41 2.08 -1.13
N ASN A 234 -21.14 3.37 -1.36
CA ASN A 234 -21.72 4.17 -2.44
C ASN A 234 -21.52 3.57 -3.84
N THR A 235 -20.39 2.90 -4.07
CA THR A 235 -20.07 2.30 -5.37
C THR A 235 -20.18 0.78 -5.38
N GLY A 236 -20.34 0.14 -4.23
CA GLY A 236 -20.25 -1.31 -4.07
C GLY A 236 -18.88 -1.88 -4.47
N MET A 237 -17.81 -1.07 -4.49
CA MET A 237 -16.50 -1.46 -5.00
C MET A 237 -15.58 -1.92 -3.86
N LEU A 238 -15.02 -3.13 -3.98
CA LEU A 238 -13.94 -3.62 -3.12
C LEU A 238 -12.59 -3.48 -3.83
N ARG A 239 -11.60 -2.92 -3.12
CA ARG A 239 -10.24 -2.71 -3.62
C ARG A 239 -9.24 -3.44 -2.76
N LEU A 240 -8.43 -4.29 -3.38
CA LEU A 240 -7.45 -5.15 -2.72
C LEU A 240 -6.02 -4.74 -3.08
N ALA A 241 -5.18 -4.52 -2.08
CA ALA A 241 -3.76 -4.21 -2.24
C ALA A 241 -2.88 -5.22 -1.52
N ARG A 242 -1.68 -5.46 -2.08
CA ARG A 242 -0.63 -6.29 -1.47
C ARG A 242 -1.04 -7.75 -1.18
N ILE A 243 -2.15 -8.19 -1.76
CA ILE A 243 -2.62 -9.57 -1.78
C ILE A 243 -2.17 -10.23 -3.09
N ARG A 244 -1.66 -11.46 -3.01
CA ARG A 244 -1.30 -12.24 -4.20
C ARG A 244 -2.53 -12.49 -5.07
N LYS A 245 -2.39 -12.36 -6.38
CA LYS A 245 -3.49 -12.55 -7.34
C LYS A 245 -4.30 -13.84 -7.12
N ALA A 246 -3.64 -14.94 -6.76
CA ALA A 246 -4.29 -16.23 -6.51
C ALA A 246 -5.27 -16.22 -5.32
N HIS A 247 -5.07 -15.35 -4.32
CA HIS A 247 -5.90 -15.26 -3.12
C HIS A 247 -6.91 -14.11 -3.17
N GLN A 248 -6.86 -13.26 -4.20
CA GLN A 248 -7.74 -12.10 -4.30
C GLN A 248 -9.23 -12.49 -4.38
N PRO A 249 -9.66 -13.46 -5.23
CA PRO A 249 -11.07 -13.86 -5.29
C PRO A 249 -11.57 -14.44 -3.97
N GLU A 250 -10.76 -15.28 -3.33
CA GLU A 250 -11.13 -15.90 -2.06
C GLU A 250 -11.25 -14.89 -0.92
N ILE A 251 -10.34 -13.90 -0.84
CA ILE A 251 -10.48 -12.81 0.14
C ILE A 251 -11.68 -11.93 -0.16
N ALA A 252 -11.98 -11.66 -1.43
CA ALA A 252 -13.18 -10.93 -1.82
C ALA A 252 -14.45 -11.68 -1.39
N GLU A 253 -14.49 -13.00 -1.56
CA GLU A 253 -15.61 -13.83 -1.14
C GLU A 253 -15.73 -13.95 0.38
N LEU A 254 -14.62 -14.05 1.12
CA LEU A 254 -14.65 -14.00 2.59
C LEU A 254 -15.18 -12.65 3.08
N PHE A 255 -14.81 -11.55 2.42
CA PHE A 255 -15.34 -10.23 2.75
C PHE A 255 -16.84 -10.16 2.46
N ALA A 256 -17.27 -10.64 1.29
CA ALA A 256 -18.66 -10.65 0.89
C ALA A 256 -19.54 -11.51 1.82
N SER A 257 -19.12 -12.74 2.10
CA SER A 257 -19.89 -13.69 2.92
C SER A 257 -19.94 -13.32 4.40
N ILE A 258 -18.87 -12.75 4.96
CA ILE A 258 -18.77 -12.50 6.41
C ILE A 258 -19.08 -11.04 6.76
N ILE A 259 -18.50 -10.08 6.05
CA ILE A 259 -18.64 -8.64 6.38
C ILE A 259 -19.92 -8.08 5.77
N LEU A 260 -20.27 -8.48 4.54
CA LEU A 260 -21.48 -8.00 3.86
C LEU A 260 -22.71 -8.90 4.09
N ASP A 261 -22.54 -10.14 4.59
CA ASP A 261 -23.57 -11.20 4.57
C ASP A 261 -24.19 -11.45 3.18
N ARG A 262 -23.38 -11.27 2.13
CA ARG A 262 -23.77 -11.44 0.72
C ARG A 262 -22.77 -12.37 0.01
N PRO A 263 -22.84 -13.69 0.21
CA PRO A 263 -21.97 -14.61 -0.53
C PRO A 263 -22.14 -14.44 -2.05
N GLY A 264 -21.04 -14.48 -2.80
CA GLY A 264 -21.02 -14.30 -4.25
C GLY A 264 -21.26 -12.85 -4.72
N PHE A 265 -21.18 -11.86 -3.83
CA PHE A 265 -21.42 -10.45 -4.18
C PHE A 265 -20.47 -9.91 -5.25
N PHE A 266 -19.24 -10.45 -5.32
CA PHE A 266 -18.22 -10.07 -6.30
C PHE A 266 -18.02 -11.12 -7.41
N ASP A 267 -18.95 -12.05 -7.57
CA ASP A 267 -18.89 -13.14 -8.57
C ASP A 267 -19.61 -12.81 -9.88
N GLY A 268 -20.04 -11.55 -10.07
CA GLY A 268 -20.65 -11.12 -11.34
C GLY A 268 -19.67 -11.24 -12.51
N ASP A 269 -20.17 -11.57 -13.70
CA ASP A 269 -19.34 -11.61 -14.92
C ASP A 269 -18.69 -10.24 -15.23
N ASP A 270 -19.31 -9.17 -14.73
CA ASP A 270 -18.90 -7.77 -14.82
C ASP A 270 -18.06 -7.30 -13.61
N ALA A 271 -17.89 -8.12 -12.56
CA ALA A 271 -17.22 -7.73 -11.32
C ALA A 271 -15.78 -7.24 -11.55
N GLN A 272 -15.16 -7.69 -12.65
CA GLN A 272 -13.83 -7.26 -13.09
C GLN A 272 -13.83 -6.64 -14.50
N ASP A 273 -14.99 -6.42 -15.12
CA ASP A 273 -15.14 -5.72 -16.41
C ASP A 273 -15.41 -4.23 -16.22
N LEU A 274 -14.45 -3.56 -15.58
CA LEU A 274 -14.59 -2.19 -15.09
C LEU A 274 -14.17 -1.14 -16.11
N TYR A 275 -13.27 -1.49 -17.01
CA TYR A 275 -12.56 -0.53 -17.85
C TYR A 275 -12.45 -0.98 -19.29
N THR A 276 -12.44 0.00 -20.18
CA THR A 276 -12.32 -0.22 -21.62
C THR A 276 -11.34 0.75 -22.25
N LEU A 277 -10.76 0.33 -23.37
CA LEU A 277 -9.95 1.17 -24.26
C LEU A 277 -10.65 1.41 -25.60
N ARG A 278 -11.91 0.98 -25.74
CA ARG A 278 -12.69 1.09 -26.98
C ARG A 278 -12.79 2.52 -27.53
N PRO A 279 -13.01 3.59 -26.73
CA PRO A 279 -13.00 4.95 -27.26
C PRO A 279 -11.66 5.33 -27.91
N VAL A 280 -10.54 4.87 -27.33
CA VAL A 280 -9.19 5.11 -27.86
C VAL A 280 -8.98 4.33 -29.16
N GLU A 281 -9.45 3.08 -29.21
CA GLU A 281 -9.41 2.26 -30.43
C GLU A 281 -10.20 2.89 -31.59
N LEU A 282 -11.39 3.42 -31.29
CA LEU A 282 -12.27 4.04 -32.30
C LEU A 282 -11.70 5.36 -32.85
N ALA A 283 -11.10 6.18 -31.98
CA ALA A 283 -10.43 7.42 -32.39
C ALA A 283 -9.06 7.16 -33.06
N GLY A 284 -8.45 6.00 -32.77
CA GLY A 284 -7.17 5.59 -33.33
C GLY A 284 -5.99 6.45 -32.86
N PRO A 285 -4.92 6.56 -33.68
CA PRO A 285 -3.70 7.28 -33.30
C PRO A 285 -3.89 8.76 -32.91
N GLY A 286 -5.00 9.38 -33.32
CA GLY A 286 -5.34 10.78 -33.03
C GLY A 286 -6.12 10.99 -31.73
N PHE A 287 -6.38 9.94 -30.94
CA PHE A 287 -7.08 10.10 -29.66
C PHE A 287 -6.33 11.06 -28.73
N ALA A 288 -7.08 11.97 -28.11
CA ALA A 288 -6.62 12.85 -27.05
C ALA A 288 -7.66 12.86 -25.93
N PHE A 289 -7.19 12.95 -24.69
CA PHE A 289 -8.08 13.10 -23.54
C PHE A 289 -8.75 14.47 -23.56
N ASP A 290 -10.07 14.51 -23.35
CA ASP A 290 -10.74 15.73 -22.92
C ASP A 290 -10.54 15.93 -21.42
N ALA A 291 -9.79 16.98 -21.09
CA ALA A 291 -9.56 17.44 -19.72
C ALA A 291 -10.02 18.90 -19.51
N ALA A 292 -10.65 19.53 -20.50
CA ALA A 292 -10.98 20.96 -20.46
C ALA A 292 -11.98 21.32 -19.33
N TYR A 293 -12.71 20.32 -18.84
CA TYR A 293 -13.65 20.48 -17.74
C TYR A 293 -13.01 20.69 -16.37
N ASP A 294 -11.74 20.33 -16.19
CA ASP A 294 -11.02 20.51 -14.93
C ASP A 294 -9.89 21.52 -15.12
N PRO A 295 -10.06 22.78 -14.67
CA PRO A 295 -9.06 23.82 -14.89
C PRO A 295 -7.74 23.56 -14.14
N LEU A 296 -7.70 22.60 -13.21
CA LEU A 296 -6.49 22.21 -12.50
C LEU A 296 -5.66 21.17 -13.26
N ILE A 297 -6.24 20.50 -14.26
CA ILE A 297 -5.46 19.67 -15.18
C ILE A 297 -4.81 20.60 -16.20
N ASP A 298 -3.48 20.53 -16.29
CA ASP A 298 -2.72 21.30 -17.26
C ASP A 298 -2.62 20.56 -18.59
N LYS A 299 -2.19 19.28 -18.53
CA LYS A 299 -2.05 18.44 -19.72
C LYS A 299 -2.14 16.96 -19.39
N VAL A 300 -2.62 16.16 -20.34
CA VAL A 300 -2.57 14.70 -20.30
C VAL A 300 -1.70 14.20 -21.46
N LEU A 301 -0.72 13.36 -21.16
CA LEU A 301 0.24 12.82 -22.13
C LEU A 301 0.12 11.31 -22.21
N ILE A 302 -0.07 10.74 -23.40
CA ILE A 302 -0.04 9.28 -23.59
C ILE A 302 1.40 8.84 -23.77
N ILE A 303 1.99 8.29 -22.72
CA ILE A 303 3.43 8.02 -22.69
C ILE A 303 3.81 6.60 -23.09
N GLU A 304 2.86 5.67 -23.05
CA GLU A 304 3.06 4.30 -23.51
C GLU A 304 1.73 3.69 -23.94
N ALA A 305 1.77 2.88 -24.99
CA ALA A 305 0.62 2.16 -25.52
C ALA A 305 1.06 0.78 -26.03
N ALA A 306 0.24 -0.24 -25.80
CA ALA A 306 0.48 -1.60 -26.29
C ALA A 306 -0.71 -2.08 -27.12
N ALA A 307 -0.45 -2.36 -28.39
CA ALA A 307 -1.41 -2.95 -29.32
C ALA A 307 -1.14 -4.45 -29.45
N ASP A 308 -2.16 -5.26 -29.21
CA ASP A 308 -2.12 -6.72 -29.27
C ASP A 308 -2.81 -7.21 -30.55
N LEU A 309 -2.09 -8.01 -31.34
CA LEU A 309 -2.66 -8.75 -32.45
C LEU A 309 -3.32 -10.01 -31.90
N MET A 310 -4.65 -10.05 -32.02
CA MET A 310 -5.48 -11.15 -31.56
C MET A 310 -5.68 -12.18 -32.68
N ALA A 311 -5.71 -13.46 -32.30
CA ALA A 311 -6.15 -14.54 -33.17
C ALA A 311 -7.04 -15.52 -32.40
N PRO A 312 -7.82 -16.36 -33.10
CA PRO A 312 -8.54 -17.45 -32.46
C PRO A 312 -7.60 -18.35 -31.65
N GLY A 313 -7.92 -18.55 -30.38
CA GLY A 313 -7.23 -19.49 -29.49
C GLY A 313 -7.99 -20.80 -29.33
N LYS A 314 -7.55 -21.62 -28.37
CA LYS A 314 -8.20 -22.89 -28.06
C LYS A 314 -9.59 -22.63 -27.47
N LYS A 315 -10.58 -23.43 -27.87
CA LYS A 315 -11.99 -23.33 -27.42
C LYS A 315 -12.66 -21.98 -27.74
N GLY A 316 -12.22 -21.27 -28.78
CA GLY A 316 -12.84 -20.01 -29.22
C GLY A 316 -12.38 -18.76 -28.47
N TYR A 317 -11.62 -18.89 -27.38
CA TYR A 317 -11.08 -17.74 -26.66
C TYR A 317 -9.99 -17.03 -27.48
N PRO A 318 -10.06 -15.70 -27.68
CA PRO A 318 -9.01 -14.95 -28.34
C PRO A 318 -7.67 -15.10 -27.60
N ARG A 319 -6.58 -15.21 -28.36
CA ARG A 319 -5.21 -15.20 -27.81
C ARG A 319 -4.39 -14.09 -28.44
N VAL A 320 -3.50 -13.51 -27.65
CA VAL A 320 -2.48 -12.58 -28.15
C VAL A 320 -1.43 -13.37 -28.93
N VAL A 321 -1.20 -13.00 -30.18
CA VAL A 321 -0.16 -13.58 -31.05
C VAL A 321 1.09 -12.72 -31.04
N ARG A 322 0.92 -11.40 -30.98
CA ARG A 322 2.01 -10.43 -31.00
C ARG A 322 1.57 -9.15 -30.30
N THR A 323 2.47 -8.54 -29.54
CA THR A 323 2.28 -7.20 -28.98
C THR A 323 3.25 -6.23 -29.65
N LEU A 324 2.75 -5.08 -30.08
CA LEU A 324 3.54 -3.91 -30.46
C LEU A 324 3.41 -2.86 -29.35
N ARG A 325 4.54 -2.47 -28.76
CA ARG A 325 4.60 -1.49 -27.69
C ARG A 325 5.32 -0.24 -28.17
N SER A 326 4.70 0.90 -27.92
CA SER A 326 5.27 2.21 -28.18
C SER A 326 5.42 2.95 -26.85
N ARG A 327 6.55 3.64 -26.67
CA ARG A 327 6.82 4.45 -25.49
C ARG A 327 7.46 5.77 -25.91
N ASP A 328 6.85 6.86 -25.47
CA ASP A 328 7.27 8.22 -25.77
C ASP A 328 6.95 9.14 -24.59
N LEU A 329 7.96 9.69 -23.91
CA LEU A 329 7.71 10.53 -22.73
C LEU A 329 7.11 11.92 -23.07
N GLY A 330 7.14 12.32 -24.34
CA GLY A 330 6.56 13.56 -24.86
C GLY A 330 5.04 13.48 -25.11
N GLY A 331 4.47 12.28 -25.15
CA GLY A 331 3.02 12.06 -25.25
C GLY A 331 2.54 11.49 -26.59
N ASP A 332 3.44 11.18 -27.51
CA ASP A 332 3.12 10.74 -28.87
C ASP A 332 3.09 9.21 -29.02
N ALA A 333 3.07 8.46 -27.91
CA ALA A 333 3.22 7.01 -27.95
C ALA A 333 2.12 6.32 -28.78
N LEU A 334 0.89 6.83 -28.73
CA LEU A 334 -0.22 6.32 -29.53
C LEU A 334 -0.11 6.70 -31.02
N GLN A 335 0.41 7.89 -31.32
CA GLN A 335 0.58 8.38 -32.70
C GLN A 335 1.55 7.51 -33.50
N HIS A 336 2.56 6.92 -32.84
CA HIS A 336 3.50 6.00 -33.47
C HIS A 336 2.82 4.82 -34.16
N PHE A 337 1.63 4.40 -33.75
CA PHE A 337 0.92 3.33 -34.45
C PHE A 337 0.41 3.71 -35.83
N GLY A 338 0.24 5.01 -36.13
CA GLY A 338 -0.19 5.50 -37.44
C GLY A 338 0.76 5.16 -38.60
N SER A 339 2.03 4.85 -38.31
CA SER A 339 3.03 4.42 -39.29
C SER A 339 3.32 2.91 -39.26
N THR A 340 2.49 2.13 -38.57
CA THR A 340 2.67 0.68 -38.36
C THR A 340 1.51 -0.12 -38.95
N PRO A 341 1.61 -1.46 -39.03
CA PRO A 341 0.49 -2.33 -39.42
C PRO A 341 -0.66 -2.43 -38.40
N VAL A 342 -0.62 -1.68 -37.30
CA VAL A 342 -1.68 -1.68 -36.29
C VAL A 342 -2.93 -1.01 -36.87
N SER A 343 -4.04 -1.74 -36.88
CA SER A 343 -5.34 -1.24 -37.30
C SER A 343 -6.40 -1.68 -36.31
N PHE A 344 -6.82 -0.74 -35.46
CA PHE A 344 -7.87 -0.95 -34.46
C PHE A 344 -9.23 -1.18 -35.12
N GLY A 345 -10.12 -1.93 -34.47
CA GLY A 345 -11.39 -2.38 -35.05
C GLY A 345 -11.31 -3.68 -35.87
N GLY A 346 -10.10 -4.15 -36.19
CA GLY A 346 -9.83 -5.44 -36.83
C GLY A 346 -9.31 -6.50 -35.86
N ALA A 347 -8.25 -7.21 -36.24
CA ALA A 347 -7.57 -8.19 -35.39
C ALA A 347 -6.69 -7.56 -34.28
N TRP A 348 -6.38 -6.26 -34.38
CA TRP A 348 -5.66 -5.55 -33.33
C TRP A 348 -6.60 -5.00 -32.26
N ARG A 349 -6.15 -5.07 -31.01
CA ARG A 349 -6.79 -4.48 -29.83
C ARG A 349 -5.76 -3.69 -29.03
N LEU A 350 -6.18 -2.60 -28.40
CA LEU A 350 -5.35 -1.86 -27.47
C LEU A 350 -5.43 -2.56 -26.10
N GLY A 351 -4.36 -3.25 -25.72
CA GLY A 351 -4.31 -4.03 -24.48
C GLY A 351 -3.89 -3.22 -23.27
N GLU A 352 -3.13 -2.15 -23.46
CA GLU A 352 -2.62 -1.31 -22.36
C GLU A 352 -2.41 0.13 -22.81
N LEU A 353 -2.76 1.07 -21.95
CA LEU A 353 -2.50 2.50 -22.11
C LEU A 353 -1.88 3.05 -20.83
N VAL A 354 -0.77 3.79 -20.96
CA VAL A 354 -0.17 4.53 -19.84
C VAL A 354 -0.16 6.00 -20.20
N PHE A 355 -0.75 6.81 -19.34
CA PHE A 355 -0.83 8.25 -19.52
C PHE A 355 -0.39 8.99 -18.26
N ARG A 356 0.12 10.20 -18.45
CA ARG A 356 0.58 11.08 -17.38
C ARG A 356 -0.29 12.31 -17.36
N ILE A 357 -0.89 12.57 -16.20
CA ILE A 357 -1.65 13.78 -15.92
C ILE A 357 -0.71 14.75 -15.21
N LEU A 358 -0.57 15.94 -15.78
CA LEU A 358 0.13 17.08 -15.21
C LEU A 358 -0.92 18.03 -14.64
N PHE A 359 -0.78 18.40 -13.37
CA PHE A 359 -1.68 19.34 -12.70
C PHE A 359 -1.02 20.71 -12.60
N LYS A 360 -1.81 21.77 -12.57
CA LYS A 360 -1.29 23.10 -12.22
C LYS A 360 -0.81 23.10 -10.78
N GLY A 361 0.29 23.79 -10.51
CA GLY A 361 0.83 23.94 -9.16
C GLY A 361 1.89 25.02 -9.08
N ASP A 362 1.96 25.70 -7.94
CA ASP A 362 2.82 26.88 -7.72
C ASP A 362 4.26 26.51 -7.28
N GLY A 363 4.60 25.22 -7.30
CA GLY A 363 5.89 24.69 -6.82
C GLY A 363 6.95 24.51 -7.91
N LYS A 364 8.21 24.28 -7.49
CA LYS A 364 9.35 24.00 -8.40
C LYS A 364 9.17 22.76 -9.28
N ARG A 365 8.30 21.83 -8.88
CA ARG A 365 7.91 20.67 -9.68
C ARG A 365 6.40 20.64 -9.83
N GLN A 366 5.96 20.53 -11.07
CA GLN A 366 4.57 20.34 -11.40
C GLN A 366 4.07 19.01 -10.80
N PRO A 367 2.97 19.00 -10.03
CA PRO A 367 2.38 17.75 -9.55
C PRO A 367 1.96 16.89 -10.74
N GLN A 368 2.27 15.60 -10.68
CA GLN A 368 1.98 14.68 -11.77
C GLN A 368 1.59 13.30 -11.26
N VAL A 369 0.67 12.64 -11.97
CA VAL A 369 0.26 11.27 -11.72
C VAL A 369 0.43 10.48 -13.00
N THR A 370 1.11 9.34 -12.93
CA THR A 370 1.19 8.39 -14.05
C THR A 370 0.19 7.27 -13.79
N VAL A 371 -0.70 7.07 -14.75
CA VAL A 371 -1.81 6.13 -14.71
C VAL A 371 -1.58 5.07 -15.75
N LYS A 372 -1.72 3.81 -15.34
CA LYS A 372 -1.73 2.65 -16.21
C LYS A 372 -3.12 2.05 -16.21
N LEU A 373 -3.69 1.95 -17.40
CA LEU A 373 -5.01 1.38 -17.66
C LEU A 373 -4.82 0.11 -18.51
N ARG A 374 -5.35 -1.01 -18.03
CA ARG A 374 -5.34 -2.30 -18.71
C ARG A 374 -6.70 -2.98 -18.49
N PRO A 375 -7.59 -2.94 -19.50
CA PRO A 375 -8.84 -3.70 -19.49
C PRO A 375 -8.63 -5.21 -19.24
N PRO A 376 -9.63 -5.91 -18.69
CA PRO A 376 -10.93 -5.37 -18.29
C PRO A 376 -10.93 -4.72 -16.88
N GLY A 377 -9.98 -5.03 -16.01
CA GLY A 377 -10.11 -4.71 -14.57
C GLY A 377 -8.94 -3.99 -13.89
N VAL A 378 -7.99 -3.40 -14.64
CA VAL A 378 -6.77 -2.84 -14.03
C VAL A 378 -6.65 -1.33 -14.28
N VAL A 379 -6.72 -0.56 -13.21
CA VAL A 379 -6.22 0.81 -13.11
C VAL A 379 -5.17 0.90 -12.02
N GLN A 380 -3.98 1.38 -12.37
CA GLN A 380 -2.84 1.51 -11.46
C GLN A 380 -2.25 2.91 -11.51
N PHE A 381 -2.25 3.58 -10.37
CA PHE A 381 -1.57 4.86 -10.17
C PHE A 381 -1.34 5.08 -8.68
N ARG A 382 -0.39 5.96 -8.35
CA ARG A 382 -0.19 6.38 -6.95
C ARG A 382 -1.42 7.18 -6.51
N ARG A 383 -2.27 6.55 -5.69
CA ARG A 383 -3.44 7.15 -5.07
C ARG A 383 -2.94 8.27 -4.13
N THR A 384 -3.22 9.50 -4.52
CA THR A 384 -2.82 10.76 -3.87
C THR A 384 -4.05 11.64 -3.76
N GLN A 385 -3.92 12.89 -3.31
CA GLN A 385 -4.99 13.89 -3.34
C GLN A 385 -5.68 14.11 -4.72
N HIS A 386 -5.11 13.56 -5.80
CA HIS A 386 -5.66 13.68 -7.16
C HIS A 386 -6.51 12.48 -7.60
N GLU A 387 -6.73 11.48 -6.74
CA GLU A 387 -7.47 10.26 -7.08
C GLU A 387 -8.84 10.50 -7.71
N ALA A 388 -9.71 11.27 -7.07
CA ALA A 388 -11.04 11.58 -7.61
C ALA A 388 -10.98 12.25 -9.00
N ARG A 389 -9.97 13.09 -9.24
CA ARG A 389 -9.76 13.73 -10.55
C ARG A 389 -9.30 12.75 -11.61
N VAL A 390 -8.39 11.83 -11.26
CA VAL A 390 -7.92 10.76 -12.15
C VAL A 390 -9.10 9.90 -12.58
N MET A 391 -9.92 9.43 -11.62
CA MET A 391 -11.06 8.58 -11.92
C MET A 391 -12.12 9.31 -12.78
N LYS A 392 -12.41 10.57 -12.47
CA LYS A 392 -13.32 11.41 -13.27
C LYS A 392 -12.83 11.63 -14.71
N LEU A 393 -11.51 11.71 -14.92
CA LEU A 393 -10.93 11.81 -16.26
C LEU A 393 -11.14 10.52 -17.04
N ILE A 394 -10.93 9.37 -16.42
CA ILE A 394 -11.16 8.04 -17.02
C ILE A 394 -12.63 7.90 -17.41
N GLU A 395 -13.54 8.18 -16.47
CA GLU A 395 -14.99 8.14 -16.66
C GLU A 395 -15.45 9.05 -17.82
N ARG A 396 -15.09 10.34 -17.81
CA ARG A 396 -15.52 11.30 -18.82
C ARG A 396 -15.01 11.01 -20.24
N ASN A 397 -13.91 10.27 -20.35
CA ASN A 397 -13.37 9.83 -21.63
C ASN A 397 -13.92 8.45 -22.06
N GLY A 398 -14.94 7.93 -21.37
CA GLY A 398 -15.62 6.67 -21.70
C GLY A 398 -14.75 5.44 -21.45
N LEU A 399 -13.72 5.55 -20.60
CA LEU A 399 -12.76 4.47 -20.35
C LEU A 399 -13.16 3.58 -19.17
N MET A 400 -14.31 3.86 -18.55
CA MET A 400 -14.96 3.05 -17.53
C MET A 400 -16.22 2.45 -18.17
N ASN A 401 -16.45 1.15 -18.00
CA ASN A 401 -17.68 0.51 -18.47
C ASN A 401 -18.85 0.96 -17.57
N ASP A 402 -20.01 1.15 -18.19
CA ASP A 402 -21.23 1.38 -17.42
C ASP A 402 -21.63 0.09 -16.69
N ARG A 403 -22.05 0.24 -15.44
CA ARG A 403 -22.47 -0.85 -14.56
C ARG A 403 -23.99 -0.96 -14.45
N ASP A 404 -24.73 0.05 -14.93
CA ASP A 404 -26.18 0.14 -14.72
C ASP A 404 -27.00 -0.49 -15.88
N ASP A 405 -26.35 -0.90 -16.98
CA ASP A 405 -27.02 -1.29 -18.23
C ASP A 405 -27.34 -2.80 -18.39
N PHE A 406 -26.97 -3.67 -17.44
CA PHE A 406 -27.19 -5.12 -17.57
C PHE A 406 -28.44 -5.68 -16.85
N GLU A 407 -29.14 -4.88 -16.05
CA GLU A 407 -30.45 -5.28 -15.48
C GLU A 407 -31.53 -5.51 -16.56
N VAL A 408 -31.31 -5.04 -17.80
CA VAL A 408 -32.31 -5.12 -18.88
C VAL A 408 -32.26 -6.45 -19.65
N VAL A 409 -31.19 -7.24 -19.53
CA VAL A 409 -31.04 -8.48 -20.33
C VAL A 409 -31.64 -9.71 -19.65
N ASP A 410 -31.67 -9.78 -18.32
CA ASP A 410 -32.29 -10.91 -17.58
C ASP A 410 -33.82 -10.80 -17.45
N ALA A 411 -34.42 -9.68 -17.88
CA ALA A 411 -35.87 -9.50 -17.93
C ALA A 411 -36.51 -9.92 -19.27
N ALA A 412 -35.72 -10.49 -20.19
CA ALA A 412 -36.17 -10.93 -21.50
C ALA A 412 -35.79 -12.40 -21.79
N GLU A 413 -36.26 -13.33 -20.94
CA GLU A 413 -36.52 -14.72 -21.34
C GLU A 413 -38.01 -14.94 -21.63
#